data_AF-A0A920PW40-F1
#
_entry.id   AF-A0A920PW40-F1
#
_cell.length_a   1.000
_cell.length_b   1.000
_cell.length_c   1.000
_cell.angle_alpha   90.00
_cell.angle_beta   90.00
_cell.angle_gamma   90.00
#
_symmetry.space_group_name_H-M   'P 1'
#
loop_
_entity.id
_entity.type
_entity.pdbx_description
1 polymer ?
#
loop_
_entity_poly.entity_id
_entity_poly.type
_entity_poly.pdbx_seq_one_letter_code
_entity_poly.pdbx_strand_id
1 'polypeptide(L)'
;MELLYATGLRVGELVSLNMQDVDLSESYIRCMGKGSKERIVHLYPKALEELRRYLKHARVALIGHRRTEPSLFVNHRGERLTRQWVWTILKT
;
A
#
# COMPACT_ATOMS: atom_id res chain seq x y z
N MET A 1 -3.03 -2.38 -7.96
CA MET A 1 -2.03 -1.51 -7.29
C MET A 1 -1.63 -0.31 -8.14
N GLU A 2 -1.80 -0.36 -9.46
CA GLU A 2 -1.44 0.72 -10.39
C GLU A 2 -2.11 2.06 -10.04
N LEU A 3 -3.35 2.01 -9.53
CA LEU A 3 -4.06 3.21 -9.11
C LEU A 3 -3.36 3.98 -7.97
N LEU A 4 -2.77 3.27 -7.02
CA LEU A 4 -2.03 3.85 -5.89
C LEU A 4 -0.64 4.33 -6.31
N TYR A 5 -0.09 3.78 -7.40
CA TYR A 5 1.10 4.35 -8.02
C TYR A 5 0.77 5.67 -8.73
N ALA A 6 -0.40 5.73 -9.39
CA ALA A 6 -0.88 6.91 -10.09
C ALA A 6 -1.22 8.10 -9.16
N THR A 7 -1.32 7.91 -7.84
CA THR A 7 -1.47 9.01 -6.87
C THR A 7 -0.16 9.79 -6.62
N GLY A 8 0.92 9.51 -7.37
CA GLY A 8 2.20 10.22 -7.23
C GLY A 8 3.07 9.70 -6.09
N LEU A 9 2.85 8.46 -5.64
CA LEU A 9 3.72 7.78 -4.69
C LEU A 9 4.96 7.24 -5.40
N ARG A 10 6.13 7.47 -4.81
CA ARG A 10 7.35 6.77 -5.27
C ARG A 10 7.24 5.30 -4.85
N VAL A 11 7.77 4.40 -5.68
CA VAL A 11 7.79 2.95 -5.38
C VAL A 11 8.35 2.67 -3.98
N GLY A 12 9.37 3.42 -3.55
CA GLY A 12 9.96 3.27 -2.23
C GLY A 12 9.06 3.69 -1.07
N GLU A 13 8.22 4.71 -1.25
CA GLU A 13 7.25 5.14 -0.26
C GLU A 13 6.14 4.09 -0.17
N LEU A 14 5.64 3.61 -1.32
CA LEU A 14 4.57 2.62 -1.41
C LEU A 14 4.90 1.31 -0.69
N VAL A 15 6.10 0.76 -0.87
CA VAL A 15 6.52 -0.49 -0.17
C VAL A 15 6.82 -0.28 1.30
N SER A 16 6.98 0.96 1.73
CA SER A 16 7.28 1.29 3.13
C SER A 16 6.03 1.48 3.97
N LEU A 17 4.86 1.66 3.33
CA LEU A 17 3.59 1.89 4.00
C LEU A 17 3.17 0.75 4.92
N ASN A 18 2.65 1.14 6.08
CA ASN A 18 2.01 0.29 7.05
C ASN A 18 0.49 0.50 7.06
N MET A 19 -0.23 -0.41 7.69
CA MET A 19 -1.68 -0.30 7.90
C MET A 19 -2.09 1.00 8.60
N GLN A 20 -1.27 1.48 9.54
CA GLN A 20 -1.50 2.74 10.28
C GLN A 20 -1.35 4.00 9.42
N ASP A 21 -0.66 3.90 8.29
CA ASP A 21 -0.35 5.05 7.44
C ASP A 21 -1.52 5.40 6.50
N VAL A 22 -2.56 4.55 6.44
CA VAL A 22 -3.72 4.72 5.58
C VAL A 22 -4.95 5.04 6.42
N ASP A 23 -5.62 6.14 6.08
CA ASP A 23 -6.96 6.43 6.56
C ASP A 23 -7.96 6.31 5.41
N LEU A 24 -8.77 5.26 5.46
CA LEU A 24 -9.80 5.01 4.45
C LEU A 24 -11.04 5.88 4.64
N SER A 25 -11.29 6.36 5.87
CA SER A 25 -12.44 7.21 6.19
C SER A 25 -12.20 8.61 5.64
N GLU A 26 -11.01 9.14 5.89
CA GLU A 26 -10.57 10.46 5.42
C GLU A 26 -9.91 10.41 4.03
N SER A 27 -9.84 9.22 3.42
CA SER A 27 -9.35 8.99 2.05
C SER A 27 -7.93 9.53 1.79
N TYR A 28 -6.99 9.28 2.70
CA TYR A 28 -5.60 9.70 2.53
C TYR A 28 -4.59 8.64 2.98
N ILE A 29 -3.35 8.81 2.50
CA ILE A 29 -2.17 8.05 2.92
C ILE A 29 -1.10 9.01 3.42
N ARG A 30 -0.57 8.72 4.61
CA ARG A 30 0.61 9.38 5.18
C ARG A 30 1.86 8.69 4.67
N CYS A 31 2.74 9.46 4.05
CA CYS A 31 4.00 8.94 3.54
C CYS A 31 5.15 9.66 4.22
N MET A 32 6.19 8.91 4.58
CA MET A 32 7.42 9.47 5.08
C MET A 32 8.35 9.80 3.92
N GLY A 33 8.58 11.09 3.70
CA GLY A 33 9.51 11.62 2.70
C GLY A 33 10.95 11.74 3.21
N LYS A 34 11.83 12.20 2.33
CA LYS A 34 13.24 12.48 2.66
C LYS A 34 13.32 13.58 3.74
N GLY A 35 14.12 13.34 4.78
CA GLY A 35 14.27 14.27 5.92
C GLY A 35 13.18 14.13 6.99
N SER A 36 12.55 12.96 7.09
CA SER A 36 11.48 12.67 8.07
C SER A 36 10.26 13.60 7.97
N LYS A 37 10.03 14.18 6.80
CA LYS A 37 8.86 15.01 6.55
C LYS A 37 7.69 14.13 6.14
N GLU A 38 6.60 14.24 6.88
CA GLU A 38 5.33 13.63 6.51
C GLU A 38 4.72 14.37 5.32
N ARG A 39 4.19 13.62 4.36
CA ARG A 39 3.33 14.13 3.29
C ARG A 39 2.02 13.37 3.29
N ILE A 40 0.94 14.08 3.03
CA ILE A 40 -0.38 13.48 2.85
C ILE A 40 -0.63 13.33 1.35
N VAL A 41 -1.06 12.14 0.95
CA VAL A 41 -1.49 11.84 -0.41
C VAL A 41 -2.96 11.46 -0.36
N HIS A 42 -3.81 12.30 -0.94
CA HIS A 42 -5.24 12.01 -1.04
C HIS A 42 -5.49 10.93 -2.09
N LEU A 43 -6.38 10.01 -1.76
CA LEU A 43 -6.83 8.95 -2.64
C LEU A 43 -8.07 9.41 -3.39
N TYR A 44 -8.04 9.28 -4.72
CA TYR A 44 -9.25 9.44 -5.51
C TYR A 44 -10.21 8.25 -5.30
N PRO A 45 -11.52 8.42 -5.54
CA PRO A 45 -12.54 7.41 -5.19
C PRO A 45 -12.23 6.00 -5.71
N LYS A 46 -11.74 5.88 -6.95
CA LYS A 46 -11.38 4.59 -7.56
C LYS A 46 -10.17 3.93 -6.88
N ALA A 47 -9.16 4.70 -6.45
CA ALA A 47 -8.04 4.16 -5.69
C ALA A 47 -8.47 3.67 -4.30
N LEU A 48 -9.40 4.39 -3.67
CA LEU A 48 -9.98 4.02 -2.38
C LEU A 48 -10.75 2.70 -2.48
N GLU A 49 -11.58 2.54 -3.51
CA GLU A 49 -12.34 1.30 -3.74
C GLU A 49 -11.41 0.10 -3.94
N GLU A 50 -10.39 0.24 -4.80
CA GLU A 50 -9.41 -0.82 -5.04
C GLU A 50 -8.60 -1.17 -3.78
N LEU A 51 -8.23 -0.16 -2.98
CA LEU A 51 -7.54 -0.39 -1.72
C LEU A 51 -8.44 -1.11 -0.70
N ARG A 52 -9.71 -0.73 -0.61
CA ARG A 52 -10.70 -1.41 0.25
C ARG A 52 -10.89 -2.87 -0.19
N ARG A 53 -11.00 -3.13 -1.50
CA ARG A 53 -11.10 -4.48 -2.05
C ARG A 53 -9.84 -5.31 -1.73
N TYR A 54 -8.65 -4.73 -1.92
CA TYR A 54 -7.39 -5.38 -1.57
C TYR A 54 -7.33 -5.76 -0.09
N LEU A 55 -7.66 -4.82 0.81
CA LEU A 55 -7.58 -5.05 2.26
C LEU A 55 -8.57 -6.10 2.76
N LYS A 56 -9.79 -6.15 2.18
CA LYS A 56 -10.83 -7.11 2.60
C LYS A 56 -10.61 -8.53 2.05
N HIS A 57 -10.04 -8.65 0.86
CA HIS A 57 -9.95 -9.94 0.16
C HIS A 57 -8.50 -10.41 -0.01
N ALA A 58 -7.73 -9.71 -0.86
CA ALA A 58 -6.41 -10.16 -1.28
C ALA A 58 -5.40 -10.19 -0.12
N ARG A 59 -5.32 -9.13 0.70
CA ARG A 59 -4.38 -9.06 1.82
C ARG A 59 -4.65 -10.16 2.86
N VAL A 60 -5.93 -10.42 3.15
CA VAL A 60 -6.33 -11.47 4.11
C VAL A 60 -5.90 -12.85 3.60
N ALA A 61 -6.03 -13.12 2.31
CA ALA A 61 -5.56 -14.37 1.71
C ALA A 61 -4.02 -14.49 1.72
N LEU A 62 -3.31 -13.39 1.45
CA LEU A 62 -1.84 -13.38 1.36
C LEU A 62 -1.15 -13.45 2.73
N ILE A 63 -1.71 -12.81 3.76
CA ILE A 63 -1.09 -12.74 5.09
C ILE A 63 -1.14 -14.07 5.85
N GLY A 64 -2.16 -14.90 5.57
CA GLY A 64 -2.34 -16.21 6.21
C GLY A 64 -2.23 -16.14 7.73
N HIS A 65 -1.23 -16.85 8.28
CA HIS A 65 -0.96 -16.89 9.72
C HIS A 65 -0.21 -15.67 10.27
N ARG A 66 0.38 -14.82 9.42
CA ARG A 66 1.22 -13.67 9.82
C ARG A 66 0.40 -12.43 10.14
N ARG A 67 -0.67 -12.56 10.92
CA ARG A 67 -1.64 -11.48 11.19
C ARG A 67 -1.02 -10.22 11.80
N THR A 68 0.15 -10.32 12.39
CA THR A 68 0.90 -9.22 12.99
C THR A 68 1.76 -8.43 11.99
N GLU A 69 1.82 -8.81 10.72
CA GLU A 69 2.58 -8.09 9.69
C GLU A 69 2.00 -6.68 9.50
N PRO A 70 2.76 -5.60 9.85
CA PRO A 70 2.25 -4.23 9.81
C PRO A 70 2.18 -3.66 8.39
N SER A 71 2.88 -4.26 7.41
CA SER A 71 2.97 -3.72 6.06
C SER A 71 1.62 -3.66 5.37
N LEU A 72 1.33 -2.54 4.71
CA LEU A 72 0.10 -2.37 3.95
C LEU A 72 0.04 -3.40 2.81
N PHE A 73 1.11 -3.46 2.01
CA PHE A 73 1.25 -4.39 0.90
C PHE A 73 2.16 -5.56 1.25
N VAL A 74 1.64 -6.77 1.03
CA VAL A 74 2.35 -8.03 1.24
C VAL A 74 2.52 -8.83 -0.05
N ASN A 75 3.57 -9.64 -0.10
CA ASN A 75 3.85 -10.60 -1.17
C ASN A 75 3.06 -11.91 -0.95
N HIS A 76 3.21 -12.88 -1.87
CA HIS A 76 2.57 -14.20 -1.78
C HIS A 76 3.00 -15.05 -0.58
N ARG A 77 4.08 -14.65 0.13
CA ARG A 77 4.53 -15.26 1.38
C ARG A 77 4.00 -14.54 2.62
N GLY A 78 3.17 -13.51 2.45
CA GLY A 78 2.65 -12.71 3.56
C GLY A 78 3.67 -11.77 4.20
N GLU A 79 4.76 -11.44 3.50
CA GLU A 79 5.81 -10.50 3.94
C GLU A 79 5.71 -9.19 3.19
N ARG A 80 6.33 -8.13 3.71
CA ARG A 80 6.42 -6.84 3.02
C ARG A 80 6.81 -6.98 1.55
N LEU A 81 6.03 -6.34 0.68
CA LEU A 81 6.36 -6.26 -0.74
C LEU A 81 7.66 -5.48 -0.95
N THR A 82 8.55 -5.95 -1.83
CA THR A 82 9.79 -5.23 -2.13
C THR A 82 9.65 -4.38 -3.40
N ARG A 83 10.52 -3.38 -3.55
CA ARG A 83 10.52 -2.48 -4.72
C ARG A 83 10.62 -3.24 -6.04
N GLN A 84 11.43 -4.30 -6.08
CA GLN A 84 11.62 -5.14 -7.27
C GLN A 84 10.32 -5.83 -7.70
N TRP A 85 9.55 -6.33 -6.73
CA TRP A 85 8.27 -6.97 -7.00
C TRP A 85 7.19 -6.00 -7.50
N VAL A 86 7.18 -4.76 -7.03
CA VAL A 86 6.23 -3.74 -7.51
C VAL A 86 6.32 -3.55 -9.02
N TRP A 87 7.53 -3.46 -9.58
CA TRP A 87 7.72 -3.32 -11.03
C TRP A 87 7.22 -4.52 -11.83
N THR A 88 7.21 -5.69 -11.22
CA THR A 88 6.70 -6.91 -11.86
C THR A 88 5.17 -6.90 -11.89
N ILE A 89 4.54 -6.44 -10.81
CA ILE A 89 3.08 -6.35 -10.69
C ILE A 89 2.50 -5.23 -11.58
N LEU A 90 3.24 -4.12 -11.76
CA LEU A 90 2.80 -2.98 -12.59
C LEU A 90 2.94 -3.20 -14.10
N LYS A 91 3.62 -4.28 -14.53
CA LYS A 91 3.84 -4.60 -15.96
C LYS A 91 2.78 -5.55 -16.54
N THR A 92 1.83 -6.01 -15.73
CA THR A 92 0.78 -6.96 -16.12
C THR A 92 -0.53 -6.22 -16.25
#